data_AF-A0A843HP98-F1
#
_entry.id   AF-A0A843HP98-F1
#
_cell.length_a   1.000
_cell.length_b   1.000
_cell.length_c   1.000
_cell.angle_alpha   90.00
_cell.angle_beta   90.00
_cell.angle_gamma   90.00
#
_symmetry.space_group_name_H-M   'P 1'
#
loop_
_entity.id
_entity.type
_entity.pdbx_description
1 polymer ?
#
loop_
_entity_poly.entity_id
_entity_poly.type
_entity_poly.pdbx_seq_one_letter_code
_entity_poly.pdbx_strand_id
1 'polypeptide(L)'
;MASIKSKLEKFKRMSPADIEALSPRQKTDLLRQMRQAFVLQKEKIESRNYFSPAAEKLDQYYAAKYKEEKLKDPYRMRAQEKDAELKRINEFFNSQTATIPGIQEVNRQQDIRIFGEKYTDSGEPTGKPKRRLTQEQRQVFWSAYNEFNIGADTGAIAGRNYMRLQQALGKVVLSRKNSGNLQTIMDRLKKVIEDAELLETGGSPKEGESIDPISRNLLSGSGYDL
;
A
#
# COMPACT_ATOMS: atom_id res chain seq x y z
N MET A 1 32.95 -4.18 8.79
CA MET A 1 31.48 -4.25 8.98
C MET A 1 30.81 -4.26 7.61
N ALA A 2 29.86 -5.16 7.35
CA ALA A 2 29.11 -5.18 6.09
C ALA A 2 28.25 -3.91 5.95
N SER A 3 28.29 -3.25 4.77
CA SER A 3 27.49 -2.04 4.51
C SER A 3 25.98 -2.36 4.55
N ILE A 4 25.14 -1.37 4.87
CA ILE A 4 23.68 -1.54 4.88
C ILE A 4 23.19 -2.10 3.53
N LYS A 5 23.81 -1.67 2.42
CA LYS A 5 23.50 -2.15 1.07
C LYS A 5 23.70 -3.65 0.93
N SER A 6 24.79 -4.22 1.46
CA SER A 6 25.02 -5.67 1.38
C SER A 6 24.11 -6.47 2.32
N LYS A 7 23.70 -5.90 3.47
CA LYS A 7 22.68 -6.51 4.34
C LYS A 7 21.29 -6.53 3.69
N LEU A 8 20.89 -5.44 3.04
CA LEU A 8 19.61 -5.35 2.31
C LEU A 8 19.54 -6.35 1.17
N GLU A 9 20.60 -6.44 0.35
CA GLU A 9 20.66 -7.41 -0.75
C GLU A 9 20.66 -8.85 -0.26
N LYS A 10 21.25 -9.12 0.91
CA LYS A 10 21.16 -10.43 1.55
C LYS A 10 19.71 -10.76 1.94
N PHE A 11 19.00 -9.85 2.60
CA PHE A 11 17.63 -10.11 3.06
C PHE A 11 16.63 -10.24 1.90
N LYS A 12 16.78 -9.43 0.85
CA LYS A 12 15.98 -9.54 -0.38
C LYS A 12 16.10 -10.88 -1.10
N ARG A 13 17.21 -11.59 -0.91
CA ARG A 13 17.43 -12.89 -1.53
C ARG A 13 16.93 -14.05 -0.67
N MET A 14 16.51 -13.78 0.57
CA MET A 14 15.99 -14.83 1.45
C MET A 14 14.52 -15.09 1.14
N SER A 15 14.25 -16.32 0.71
CA SER A 15 12.90 -16.85 0.60
C SER A 15 12.33 -17.23 1.98
N PRO A 16 11.01 -17.40 2.10
CA PRO A 16 10.41 -17.98 3.31
C PRO A 16 10.99 -19.34 3.69
N ALA A 17 11.34 -20.17 2.71
CA ALA A 17 11.96 -21.48 2.93
C ALA A 17 13.37 -21.35 3.54
N ASP A 18 14.15 -20.37 3.09
CA ASP A 18 15.47 -20.10 3.67
C ASP A 18 15.38 -19.71 5.15
N ILE A 19 14.32 -18.99 5.53
CA ILE A 19 14.06 -18.62 6.93
C ILE A 19 13.68 -19.85 7.76
N GLU A 20 12.83 -20.73 7.21
CA GLU A 20 12.35 -21.93 7.90
C GLU A 20 13.48 -22.93 8.19
N ALA A 21 14.45 -23.05 7.29
CA ALA A 21 15.62 -23.92 7.41
C ALA A 21 16.64 -23.49 8.48
N LEU A 22 16.52 -22.28 9.05
CA LEU A 22 17.47 -21.77 10.04
C LEU A 22 17.28 -22.41 11.42
N SER A 23 18.40 -22.66 12.11
CA SER A 23 18.37 -23.03 13.53
C SER A 23 17.79 -21.92 14.42
N PRO A 24 17.28 -22.24 15.63
CA PRO A 24 16.73 -21.24 16.54
C PRO A 24 17.67 -20.07 16.88
N ARG A 25 18.98 -20.35 17.00
CA ARG A 25 20.00 -19.32 17.24
C ARG A 25 20.16 -18.41 16.02
N GLN A 26 20.28 -18.98 14.83
CA GLN A 26 20.37 -18.22 13.58
C GLN A 26 19.13 -17.35 13.35
N LYS A 27 17.92 -17.86 13.62
CA LYS A 27 16.67 -17.09 13.56
C LYS A 27 16.69 -15.89 14.49
N THR A 28 17.20 -16.06 15.70
CA THR A 28 17.31 -14.97 16.69
C THR A 28 18.29 -13.89 16.24
N ASP A 29 19.48 -14.29 15.78
CA ASP A 29 20.50 -13.37 15.28
C ASP A 29 20.04 -12.66 14.00
N LEU A 30 19.33 -13.37 13.12
CA LEU A 30 18.74 -12.81 11.91
C LEU A 30 17.66 -11.79 12.25
N LEU A 31 16.75 -12.10 13.18
CA LEU A 31 15.67 -11.21 13.59
C LEU A 31 16.22 -9.88 14.12
N ARG A 32 17.25 -9.94 14.97
CA ARG A 32 17.94 -8.74 15.47
C ARG A 32 18.54 -7.91 14.32
N GLN A 33 19.22 -8.56 13.38
CA GLN A 33 19.82 -7.88 12.23
C GLN A 33 18.77 -7.25 11.31
N MET A 34 17.65 -7.94 11.06
CA MET A 34 16.55 -7.46 10.23
C MET A 34 15.82 -6.30 10.90
N ARG A 35 15.54 -6.36 12.21
CA ARG A 35 14.99 -5.22 12.97
C ARG A 35 15.88 -3.98 12.86
N GLN A 36 17.19 -4.13 13.09
CA GLN A 36 18.13 -3.01 12.99
C GLN A 36 18.20 -2.44 11.58
N ALA A 37 18.24 -3.31 10.56
CA ALA A 37 18.27 -2.88 9.16
C ALA A 37 16.97 -2.19 8.75
N PHE A 38 15.81 -2.61 9.29
CA PHE A 38 14.53 -1.96 9.05
C PHE A 38 14.54 -0.52 9.58
N VAL A 39 14.96 -0.31 10.84
CA VAL A 39 15.05 1.04 11.45
C VAL A 39 15.91 1.96 10.59
N LEU A 40 17.12 1.53 10.22
CA LEU A 40 18.03 2.33 9.40
C LEU A 40 17.47 2.63 8.01
N GLN A 41 16.80 1.66 7.39
CA GLN A 41 16.22 1.82 6.06
C GLN A 41 15.01 2.76 6.09
N LYS A 42 14.19 2.69 7.15
CA LYS A 42 13.07 3.59 7.41
C LYS A 42 13.56 5.03 7.61
N GLU A 43 14.52 5.26 8.50
CA GLU A 43 15.13 6.59 8.72
C GLU A 43 15.67 7.18 7.42
N LYS A 44 16.28 6.35 6.57
CA LYS A 44 16.76 6.76 5.25
C LYS A 44 15.63 7.16 4.29
N ILE A 45 14.49 6.49 4.35
CA ILE A 45 13.30 6.81 3.55
C ILE A 45 12.69 8.14 4.04
N GLU A 46 12.51 8.29 5.34
CA GLU A 46 11.91 9.46 5.98
C GLU A 46 12.78 10.71 5.82
N SER A 47 14.09 10.61 6.01
CA SER A 47 15.04 11.72 5.79
C SER A 47 15.07 12.23 4.35
N ARG A 48 14.54 11.46 3.41
CA ARG A 48 14.40 11.84 1.99
C ARG A 48 12.97 12.28 1.64
N ASN A 49 12.12 12.46 2.66
CA ASN A 49 10.74 12.86 2.54
C ASN A 49 9.91 11.93 1.63
N TYR A 50 10.19 10.63 1.71
CA TYR A 50 9.44 9.61 0.99
C TYR A 50 8.51 8.86 1.93
N PHE A 51 7.32 8.53 1.43
CA PHE A 51 6.40 7.61 2.09
C PHE A 51 6.60 6.18 1.55
N SER A 52 6.70 5.20 2.45
CA SER A 52 6.79 3.77 2.12
C SER A 52 5.60 3.01 2.73
N PRO A 53 4.66 2.52 1.90
CA PRO A 53 3.55 1.69 2.38
C PRO A 53 4.02 0.43 3.12
N ALA A 54 5.13 -0.17 2.69
CA ALA A 54 5.68 -1.35 3.37
C ALA A 54 6.28 -1.02 4.73
N ALA A 55 6.94 0.14 4.87
CA ALA A 55 7.44 0.59 6.17
C ALA A 55 6.28 0.89 7.12
N GLU A 56 5.28 1.62 6.65
CA GLU A 56 4.07 1.96 7.40
C GLU A 56 3.35 0.71 7.92
N LYS A 57 3.15 -0.31 7.06
CA LYS A 57 2.53 -1.60 7.46
C LYS A 57 3.28 -2.27 8.62
N LEU A 58 4.61 -2.28 8.56
CA LEU A 58 5.43 -2.90 9.60
C LEU A 58 5.49 -2.05 10.88
N ASP A 59 5.48 -0.73 10.76
CA ASP A 59 5.39 0.19 11.89
C ASP A 59 4.07 0.06 12.64
N GLN A 60 2.94 -0.03 11.93
CA GLN A 60 1.63 -0.25 12.53
C GLN A 60 1.59 -1.55 13.33
N TYR A 61 2.17 -2.63 12.79
CA TYR A 61 2.35 -3.88 13.52
C TYR A 61 3.17 -3.69 14.80
N TYR A 62 4.31 -3.00 14.72
CA TYR A 62 5.13 -2.74 15.90
C TYR A 62 4.43 -1.84 16.92
N ALA A 63 3.75 -0.77 16.49
CA ALA A 63 2.99 0.12 17.36
C ALA A 63 1.87 -0.64 18.09
N ALA A 64 1.13 -1.51 17.40
CA ALA A 64 0.12 -2.37 18.02
C ALA A 64 0.75 -3.32 19.05
N LYS A 65 1.91 -3.93 18.72
CA LYS A 65 2.61 -4.84 19.64
C LYS A 65 3.27 -4.15 20.82
N TYR A 66 3.75 -2.91 20.67
CA TYR A 66 4.26 -2.09 21.76
C TYR A 66 3.15 -1.72 22.76
N LYS A 67 1.96 -1.36 22.26
CA LYS A 67 0.77 -1.10 23.12
C LYS A 67 0.35 -2.34 23.92
N GLU A 68 0.57 -3.53 23.37
CA GLU A 68 0.34 -4.80 24.07
C GLU A 68 1.51 -5.21 25.01
N GLU A 69 2.57 -4.40 25.18
CA GLU A 69 3.85 -4.75 25.85
C GLU A 69 4.54 -6.02 25.30
N LYS A 70 4.19 -6.41 24.06
CA LYS A 70 4.57 -7.69 23.46
C LYS A 70 5.73 -7.59 22.49
N LEU A 71 6.38 -6.45 22.34
CA LEU A 71 7.60 -6.39 21.53
C LEU A 71 8.76 -7.00 22.30
N LYS A 72 8.76 -8.33 22.33
CA LYS A 72 9.69 -9.13 23.09
C LYS A 72 11.10 -8.99 22.52
N ASP A 73 12.07 -9.03 23.43
CA ASP A 73 13.45 -9.33 23.11
C ASP A 73 13.49 -10.60 22.23
N PRO A 74 14.18 -10.59 21.06
CA PRO A 74 14.33 -11.77 20.21
C PRO A 74 14.77 -13.03 20.96
N TYR A 75 15.54 -12.90 22.06
CA TYR A 75 15.95 -14.03 22.89
C TYR A 75 14.82 -14.62 23.73
N ARG A 76 13.78 -13.84 24.03
CA ARG A 76 12.62 -14.22 24.86
C ARG A 76 11.37 -14.59 24.05
N MET A 77 11.43 -14.47 22.72
CA MET A 77 10.33 -14.85 21.85
C MET A 77 10.20 -16.37 21.71
N ARG A 78 8.96 -16.87 21.59
CA ARG A 78 8.71 -18.27 21.20
C ARG A 78 9.11 -18.49 19.73
N ALA A 79 9.47 -19.71 19.36
CA ALA A 79 9.91 -20.02 17.99
C ALA A 79 8.90 -19.57 16.91
N GLN A 80 7.61 -19.87 17.10
CA GLN A 80 6.54 -19.44 16.19
C GLN A 80 6.41 -17.91 16.09
N GLU A 81 6.62 -17.19 17.20
CA GLU A 81 6.60 -15.73 17.21
C GLU A 81 7.77 -15.17 16.40
N LYS A 82 8.97 -15.76 16.53
CA LYS A 82 10.14 -15.38 15.74
C LYS A 82 9.92 -15.63 14.26
N ASP A 83 9.38 -16.79 13.90
CA ASP A 83 9.12 -17.15 12.50
C ASP A 83 8.10 -16.20 11.86
N ALA A 84 7.02 -15.90 12.58
CA ALA A 84 6.01 -14.97 12.11
C ALA A 84 6.57 -13.54 11.96
N GLU A 85 7.47 -13.11 12.85
CA GLU A 85 8.08 -11.79 12.74
C GLU A 85 9.14 -11.73 11.65
N LEU A 86 9.99 -12.74 11.52
CA LEU A 86 10.95 -12.85 10.41
C LEU A 86 10.24 -12.79 9.06
N LYS A 87 9.13 -13.51 8.90
CA LYS A 87 8.30 -13.45 7.67
C LYS A 87 7.80 -12.03 7.40
N ARG A 88 7.26 -11.32 8.40
CA ARG A 88 6.79 -9.92 8.26
C ARG A 88 7.90 -8.95 7.86
N ILE A 89 9.06 -9.02 8.51
CA ILE A 89 10.17 -8.13 8.15
C ILE A 89 10.74 -8.51 6.78
N ASN A 90 10.71 -9.80 6.41
CA ASN A 90 11.11 -10.25 5.08
C ASN A 90 10.18 -9.72 3.99
N GLU A 91 8.86 -9.69 4.23
CA GLU A 91 7.90 -9.03 3.34
C GLU A 91 8.23 -7.56 3.11
N PHE A 92 8.64 -6.83 4.18
CA PHE A 92 9.12 -5.46 4.02
C PHE A 92 10.31 -5.41 3.06
N PHE A 93 11.39 -6.17 3.30
CA PHE A 93 12.59 -6.09 2.47
C PHE A 93 12.37 -6.53 1.02
N ASN A 94 11.44 -7.46 0.78
CA ASN A 94 11.05 -7.90 -0.55
C ASN A 94 10.04 -6.98 -1.24
N SER A 95 9.47 -6.00 -0.52
CA SER A 95 8.62 -4.99 -1.15
C SER A 95 9.41 -4.08 -2.08
N GLN A 96 8.82 -3.74 -3.23
CA GLN A 96 9.35 -2.69 -4.11
C GLN A 96 9.53 -1.37 -3.35
N THR A 97 8.66 -1.07 -2.37
CA THR A 97 8.70 0.16 -1.57
C THR A 97 9.66 0.10 -0.38
N ALA A 98 10.48 -0.95 -0.26
CA ALA A 98 11.55 -1.03 0.74
C ALA A 98 12.72 -0.08 0.44
N THR A 99 12.84 0.42 -0.79
CA THR A 99 13.98 1.21 -1.25
C THR A 99 13.54 2.50 -1.92
N ILE A 100 14.37 3.54 -1.86
CA ILE A 100 14.07 4.83 -2.48
C ILE A 100 13.79 4.70 -4.00
N PRO A 101 14.62 4.01 -4.82
CA PRO A 101 14.31 3.87 -6.24
C PRO A 101 12.99 3.15 -6.49
N GLY A 102 12.70 2.11 -5.72
CA GLY A 102 11.43 1.39 -5.85
C GLY A 102 10.22 2.23 -5.37
N ILE A 103 10.36 3.04 -4.32
CA ILE A 103 9.35 4.02 -3.91
C ILE A 103 9.09 5.04 -5.02
N GLN A 104 10.15 5.59 -5.62
CA GLN A 104 10.01 6.54 -6.73
C GLN A 104 9.25 5.93 -7.91
N GLU A 105 9.54 4.67 -8.25
CA GLU A 105 8.87 3.97 -9.34
C GLU A 105 7.40 3.68 -9.01
N VAL A 106 7.09 3.13 -7.83
CA VAL A 106 5.70 2.90 -7.41
C VAL A 106 4.91 4.21 -7.38
N ASN A 107 5.51 5.28 -6.87
CA ASN A 107 4.90 6.61 -6.83
C ASN A 107 4.65 7.16 -8.23
N ARG A 108 5.60 6.99 -9.16
CA ARG A 108 5.44 7.39 -10.56
C ARG A 108 4.30 6.63 -11.21
N GLN A 109 4.25 5.31 -11.04
CA GLN A 109 3.19 4.47 -11.60
C GLN A 109 1.82 4.84 -11.02
N GLN A 110 1.74 5.11 -9.72
CA GLN A 110 0.53 5.58 -9.06
C GLN A 110 0.10 6.96 -9.57
N ASP A 111 1.02 7.92 -9.69
CA ASP A 111 0.72 9.25 -10.20
C ASP A 111 0.21 9.16 -11.65
N ILE A 112 0.80 8.30 -12.49
CA ILE A 112 0.27 8.04 -13.84
C ILE A 112 -1.10 7.41 -13.75
N ARG A 113 -1.33 6.46 -12.85
CA ARG A 113 -2.65 5.84 -12.73
C ARG A 113 -3.75 6.83 -12.38
N ILE A 114 -3.44 7.79 -11.52
CA ILE A 114 -4.39 8.78 -11.00
C ILE A 114 -4.53 9.98 -11.96
N PHE A 115 -3.45 10.40 -12.61
CA PHE A 115 -3.35 11.66 -13.35
C PHE A 115 -2.93 11.53 -14.82
N GLY A 116 -2.74 10.32 -15.31
CA GLY A 116 -2.31 10.00 -16.68
C GLY A 116 -3.26 8.98 -17.31
N GLU A 117 -3.74 9.32 -18.51
CA GLU A 117 -4.73 8.49 -19.22
C GLU A 117 -4.09 7.38 -20.06
N LYS A 118 -2.76 7.39 -20.24
CA LYS A 118 -2.07 6.46 -21.15
C LYS A 118 -1.64 5.18 -20.44
N TYR A 119 -2.18 4.07 -20.92
CA TYR A 119 -1.77 2.72 -20.55
C TYR A 119 -1.33 1.97 -21.80
N THR A 120 -0.47 0.98 -21.65
CA THR A 120 -0.28 -0.03 -22.70
C THR A 120 -1.54 -0.89 -22.81
N ASP A 121 -1.67 -1.63 -23.92
CA ASP A 121 -2.71 -2.66 -24.08
C ASP A 121 -2.64 -3.74 -22.99
N SER A 122 -1.48 -3.91 -22.34
CA SER A 122 -1.27 -4.79 -21.18
C SER A 122 -1.65 -4.17 -19.83
N GLY A 123 -2.18 -2.95 -19.80
CA GLY A 123 -2.62 -2.26 -18.57
C GLY A 123 -1.50 -1.62 -17.76
N GLU A 124 -0.30 -1.45 -18.33
CA GLU A 124 0.81 -0.78 -17.66
C GLU A 124 0.74 0.73 -17.84
N PRO A 125 0.88 1.53 -16.76
CA PRO A 125 0.86 2.98 -16.85
C PRO A 125 2.05 3.52 -17.66
N THR A 126 1.78 4.30 -18.71
CA THR A 126 2.80 4.91 -19.57
C THR A 126 2.75 6.44 -19.57
N GLY A 127 3.84 7.07 -19.98
CA GLY A 127 3.91 8.53 -20.12
C GLY A 127 4.25 9.28 -18.84
N LYS A 128 3.87 10.57 -18.80
CA LYS A 128 4.11 11.49 -17.68
C LYS A 128 2.77 11.88 -17.05
N PRO A 129 2.66 11.84 -15.72
CA PRO A 129 1.41 12.23 -15.07
C PRO A 129 1.22 13.75 -15.16
N LYS A 130 -0.04 14.21 -15.35
CA LYS A 130 -0.39 15.65 -15.43
C LYS A 130 -0.06 16.40 -14.13
N ARG A 131 -0.03 15.69 -13.00
CA ARG A 131 0.30 16.17 -11.66
C ARG A 131 0.92 15.03 -10.85
N ARG A 132 1.56 15.34 -9.71
CA ARG A 132 1.97 14.36 -8.71
C ARG A 132 1.20 14.54 -7.40
N LEU A 133 0.96 13.45 -6.66
CA LEU A 133 0.48 13.56 -5.28
C LEU A 133 1.56 14.23 -4.42
N THR A 134 1.13 15.07 -3.47
CA THR A 134 2.02 15.45 -2.36
C THR A 134 2.23 14.24 -1.44
N GLN A 135 3.19 14.33 -0.52
CA GLN A 135 3.46 13.23 0.41
C GLN A 135 2.27 12.98 1.35
N GLU A 136 1.62 14.03 1.83
CA GLU A 136 0.44 13.94 2.68
C GLU A 136 -0.70 13.26 1.94
N GLN A 137 -0.94 13.67 0.68
CA GLN A 137 -1.94 13.03 -0.18
C GLN A 137 -1.64 11.55 -0.41
N ARG A 138 -0.35 11.21 -0.55
CA ARG A 138 0.09 9.83 -0.74
C ARG A 138 -0.07 8.99 0.54
N GLN A 139 0.22 9.54 1.70
CA GLN A 139 -0.01 8.87 2.98
C GLN A 139 -1.50 8.61 3.19
N VAL A 140 -2.35 9.61 2.95
CA VAL A 140 -3.82 9.46 3.05
C VAL A 140 -4.32 8.42 2.05
N PHE A 141 -3.84 8.46 0.80
CA PHE A 141 -4.17 7.45 -0.20
C PHE A 141 -3.84 6.05 0.29
N TRP A 142 -2.61 5.79 0.73
CA TRP A 142 -2.19 4.44 1.10
C TRP A 142 -2.85 3.97 2.39
N SER A 143 -3.18 4.88 3.31
CA SER A 143 -3.96 4.56 4.50
C SER A 143 -5.36 4.08 4.11
N ALA A 144 -6.07 4.82 3.25
CA ALA A 144 -7.38 4.43 2.75
C ALA A 144 -7.33 3.16 1.89
N TYR A 145 -6.29 3.01 1.07
CA TYR A 145 -6.09 1.82 0.24
C TYR A 145 -5.91 0.55 1.08
N ASN A 146 -5.10 0.63 2.14
CA ASN A 146 -4.90 -0.49 3.05
C ASN A 146 -6.16 -0.80 3.86
N GLU A 147 -6.85 0.23 4.38
CA GLU A 147 -8.11 0.05 5.10
C GLU A 147 -9.18 -0.63 4.22
N PHE A 148 -9.30 -0.19 2.97
CA PHE A 148 -10.20 -0.81 2.00
C PHE A 148 -9.82 -2.27 1.74
N ASN A 149 -8.54 -2.57 1.53
CA ASN A 149 -8.07 -3.94 1.31
C ASN A 149 -8.23 -4.85 2.53
N ILE A 150 -8.21 -4.31 3.77
CA ILE A 150 -8.37 -5.07 5.01
C ILE A 150 -9.85 -5.29 5.35
N GLY A 151 -10.69 -4.29 5.12
CA GLY A 151 -12.14 -4.36 5.38
C GLY A 151 -12.98 -4.98 4.26
N ALA A 152 -12.36 -5.27 3.13
CA ALA A 152 -13.01 -5.86 1.97
C ALA A 152 -13.22 -7.38 2.12
N ASP A 153 -14.40 -7.78 2.59
CA ASP A 153 -15.02 -9.07 2.24
C ASP A 153 -15.52 -9.05 0.77
N THR A 154 -14.77 -8.38 -0.12
CA THR A 154 -15.19 -8.09 -1.50
C THR A 154 -14.48 -9.05 -2.45
N GLY A 155 -14.79 -10.34 -2.34
CA GLY A 155 -14.41 -11.34 -3.34
C GLY A 155 -14.87 -10.98 -4.77
N ALA A 156 -15.86 -10.09 -4.90
CA ALA A 156 -16.37 -9.60 -6.18
C ALA A 156 -15.66 -8.35 -6.75
N ILE A 157 -15.31 -7.35 -5.90
CA ILE A 157 -14.73 -6.06 -6.35
C ILE A 157 -13.21 -6.16 -6.53
N ALA A 158 -12.52 -6.95 -5.70
CA ALA A 158 -11.07 -7.14 -5.82
C ALA A 158 -10.66 -7.83 -7.14
N GLY A 159 -11.55 -8.65 -7.71
CA GLY A 159 -11.32 -9.37 -8.97
C GLY A 159 -11.60 -8.55 -10.24
N ARG A 160 -12.38 -7.46 -10.15
CA ARG A 160 -12.74 -6.65 -11.32
C ARG A 160 -12.33 -5.20 -11.11
N ASN A 161 -11.15 -4.88 -11.64
CA ASN A 161 -10.58 -3.54 -11.83
C ASN A 161 -9.91 -2.87 -10.62
N TYR A 162 -8.86 -3.50 -10.09
CA TYR A 162 -7.85 -2.91 -9.21
C TYR A 162 -7.40 -1.49 -9.64
N MET A 163 -7.29 -1.26 -10.95
CA MET A 163 -6.94 0.04 -11.52
C MET A 163 -8.02 1.10 -11.28
N ARG A 164 -9.30 0.76 -11.48
CA ARG A 164 -10.43 1.68 -11.24
C ARG A 164 -10.54 2.03 -9.76
N LEU A 165 -10.29 1.08 -8.87
CA LEU A 165 -10.24 1.34 -7.43
C LEU A 165 -9.17 2.38 -7.08
N GLN A 166 -7.95 2.23 -7.62
CA GLN A 166 -6.88 3.21 -7.40
C GLN A 166 -7.21 4.59 -7.98
N GLN A 167 -7.85 4.65 -9.14
CA GLN A 167 -8.31 5.91 -9.75
C GLN A 167 -9.41 6.57 -8.93
N ALA A 168 -10.43 5.80 -8.52
CA ALA A 168 -11.53 6.26 -7.69
C ALA A 168 -11.00 6.82 -6.37
N LEU A 169 -10.17 6.04 -5.67
CA LEU A 169 -9.57 6.44 -4.42
C LEU A 169 -8.70 7.69 -4.59
N GLY A 170 -7.89 7.77 -5.66
CA GLY A 170 -7.11 8.97 -5.98
C GLY A 170 -7.99 10.21 -6.13
N LYS A 171 -9.07 10.12 -6.92
CA LYS A 171 -10.02 11.23 -7.12
C LYS A 171 -10.75 11.62 -5.83
N VAL A 172 -11.13 10.64 -5.01
CA VAL A 172 -11.75 10.86 -3.69
C VAL A 172 -10.77 11.59 -2.78
N VAL A 173 -9.55 11.07 -2.57
CA VAL A 173 -8.52 11.69 -1.71
C VAL A 173 -8.24 13.15 -2.09
N LEU A 174 -8.29 13.47 -3.39
CA LEU A 174 -8.02 14.82 -3.91
C LEU A 174 -9.23 15.76 -3.88
N SER A 175 -10.42 15.26 -3.58
CA SER A 175 -11.63 16.07 -3.60
C SER A 175 -11.66 17.03 -2.42
N ARG A 176 -11.91 18.32 -2.69
CA ARG A 176 -12.03 19.38 -1.68
C ARG A 176 -13.08 19.11 -0.59
N LYS A 177 -14.06 18.24 -0.87
CA LYS A 177 -15.12 17.84 0.07
C LYS A 177 -14.63 16.89 1.17
N ASN A 178 -13.41 16.36 1.06
CA ASN A 178 -12.86 15.40 2.00
C ASN A 178 -11.88 16.13 2.92
N SER A 179 -12.30 16.39 4.16
CA SER A 179 -11.56 17.12 5.20
C SER A 179 -10.34 16.38 5.75
N GLY A 180 -9.77 15.43 5.00
CA GLY A 180 -8.69 14.56 5.47
C GLY A 180 -9.14 13.47 6.45
N ASN A 181 -10.43 13.35 6.75
CA ASN A 181 -10.96 12.27 7.58
C ASN A 181 -11.02 10.96 6.79
N LEU A 182 -10.31 9.94 7.28
CA LEU A 182 -10.24 8.61 6.67
C LEU A 182 -11.63 7.97 6.52
N GLN A 183 -12.49 8.06 7.52
CA GLN A 183 -13.85 7.50 7.47
C GLN A 183 -14.67 8.14 6.35
N THR A 184 -14.63 9.47 6.23
CA THR A 184 -15.33 10.19 5.15
C THR A 184 -14.82 9.79 3.76
N ILE A 185 -13.51 9.57 3.62
CA ILE A 185 -12.90 9.06 2.38
C ILE A 185 -13.43 7.66 2.07
N MET A 186 -13.49 6.79 3.08
CA MET A 186 -13.96 5.41 2.94
C MET A 186 -15.43 5.32 2.59
N ASP A 187 -16.30 6.06 3.28
CA ASP A 187 -17.74 6.09 3.02
C ASP A 187 -18.04 6.59 1.61
N ARG A 188 -17.32 7.64 1.18
CA ARG A 188 -17.46 8.17 -0.16
C ARG A 188 -16.91 7.24 -1.22
N LEU A 189 -15.79 6.55 -0.97
CA LEU A 189 -15.24 5.56 -1.89
C LEU A 189 -16.23 4.41 -2.09
N LYS A 190 -16.86 3.91 -1.02
CA LYS A 190 -17.91 2.88 -1.10
C LYS A 190 -19.06 3.34 -1.98
N LYS A 191 -19.61 4.53 -1.70
CA LYS A 191 -20.66 5.13 -2.52
C LYS A 191 -20.25 5.26 -3.99
N VAL A 192 -19.01 5.69 -4.25
CA VAL A 192 -18.49 5.85 -5.61
C VAL A 192 -18.51 4.52 -6.37
N ILE A 193 -18.14 3.43 -5.71
CA ILE A 193 -18.12 2.07 -6.28
C ILE A 193 -19.55 1.57 -6.48
N GLU A 194 -20.43 1.69 -5.48
CA GLU A 194 -21.84 1.26 -5.55
C GLU A 194 -22.58 1.99 -6.69
N ASP A 195 -22.41 3.31 -6.79
CA ASP A 195 -22.97 4.12 -7.87
C ASP A 195 -22.43 3.69 -9.25
N ALA A 196 -21.16 3.29 -9.32
CA ALA A 196 -20.57 2.83 -10.57
C ALA A 196 -21.20 1.49 -10.99
N GLU A 197 -21.29 0.52 -10.09
CA GLU A 197 -21.93 -0.79 -10.34
C GLU A 197 -23.41 -0.64 -10.74
N LEU A 198 -24.14 0.26 -10.08
CA LEU A 198 -25.53 0.57 -10.40
C LEU A 198 -25.68 1.06 -11.85
N LEU A 199 -24.82 1.98 -12.27
CA LEU A 199 -24.81 2.49 -13.65
C LEU A 199 -24.35 1.42 -14.66
N GLU A 200 -23.37 0.58 -14.31
CA GLU A 200 -22.84 -0.50 -15.16
C GLU A 200 -23.91 -1.57 -15.46
N THR A 201 -24.85 -1.76 -14.54
CA THR A 201 -25.99 -2.68 -14.67
C THR A 201 -27.24 -2.03 -15.27
N GLY A 202 -27.16 -0.76 -15.70
CA GLY A 202 -28.30 -0.01 -16.26
C GLY A 202 -29.34 0.41 -15.22
N GLY A 203 -29.01 0.34 -13.93
CA GLY A 203 -29.85 0.79 -12.84
C GLY A 203 -29.92 2.32 -12.75
N SER A 204 -30.88 2.80 -11.96
CA SER A 204 -31.06 4.22 -11.64
C SER A 204 -31.02 4.43 -10.14
N PRO A 205 -30.48 5.56 -9.64
CA PRO A 205 -30.51 5.89 -8.22
C PRO A 205 -31.95 5.95 -7.72
N LYS A 206 -32.15 5.67 -6.43
CA LYS A 206 -33.48 5.81 -5.81
C LYS A 206 -33.91 7.27 -5.80
N GLU A 207 -35.22 7.50 -5.67
CA GLU A 207 -35.77 8.85 -5.59
C GLU A 207 -35.12 9.64 -4.44
N GLY A 208 -34.54 10.80 -4.75
CA GLY A 208 -33.81 11.64 -3.79
C GLY A 208 -32.31 11.34 -3.65
N GLU A 209 -31.79 10.26 -4.25
CA GLU A 209 -30.36 9.94 -4.24
C GLU A 209 -29.65 10.53 -5.48
N SER A 210 -28.46 11.08 -5.27
CA SER A 210 -27.60 11.57 -6.36
C SER A 210 -26.39 10.67 -6.56
N ILE A 211 -26.06 10.37 -7.81
CA ILE A 211 -24.80 9.70 -8.21
C ILE A 211 -23.60 10.61 -7.91
N ASP A 212 -22.54 10.07 -7.31
CA ASP A 212 -21.29 10.80 -7.13
C ASP A 212 -20.65 11.08 -8.51
N PRO A 213 -20.23 12.32 -8.79
CA PRO A 213 -19.62 12.67 -10.07
C PRO A 213 -18.38 11.83 -10.42
N ILE A 214 -17.68 11.26 -9.43
CA ILE A 214 -16.53 10.39 -9.66
C ILE A 214 -16.97 9.06 -10.28
N SER A 215 -18.12 8.52 -9.90
CA SER A 215 -18.63 7.20 -10.34
C SER A 215 -18.82 7.10 -11.84
N ARG A 216 -19.36 8.15 -12.45
CA ARG A 216 -19.57 8.22 -13.91
C ARG A 216 -18.25 8.09 -14.68
N ASN A 217 -17.16 8.61 -14.14
CA ASN A 217 -15.83 8.57 -14.75
C ASN A 217 -15.10 7.23 -14.55
N LEU A 218 -15.68 6.27 -13.82
CA LEU A 218 -15.10 4.93 -13.62
C LEU A 218 -15.59 3.91 -14.66
N LEU A 219 -16.71 4.19 -15.33
CA LEU A 219 -17.42 3.27 -16.23
C LEU A 219 -17.03 3.41 -17.69
N SER A 220 -16.51 4.58 -18.08
CA SER A 220 -15.84 4.76 -19.36
C SER A 220 -14.51 4.00 -19.32
N GLY A 221 -14.56 2.67 -19.48
CA GLY A 221 -13.39 1.86 -19.82
C GLY A 221 -12.81 2.20 -21.20
N SER A 222 -13.47 3.07 -21.94
CA SER A 222 -12.94 3.74 -23.10
C SER A 222 -12.06 4.90 -22.65
N GLY A 223 -10.76 4.79 -22.97
CA GLY A 223 -9.84 5.91 -22.84
C GLY A 223 -10.42 7.13 -23.54
N TYR A 224 -10.36 8.28 -22.89
CA TYR A 224 -10.73 9.53 -23.53
C TYR A 224 -9.91 10.69 -23.00
N ASP A 225 -9.43 11.42 -23.99
CA ASP A 225 -8.71 12.68 -23.98
C ASP A 225 -9.25 13.67 -22.94
N LEU A 226 -8.33 14.14 -22.09
CA LEU A 226 -8.27 15.53 -21.66
C LEU A 226 -7.06 16.22 -22.30
#